data_AF-A0A2S9FBY9-F1
#
_entry.id   AF-A0A2S9FBY9-F1
#
_cell.length_a   1.000
_cell.length_b   1.000
_cell.length_c   1.000
_cell.angle_alpha   90.00
_cell.angle_beta   90.00
_cell.angle_gamma   90.00
#
_symmetry.space_group_name_H-M   'P 1'
#
loop_
_entity.id
_entity.type
_entity.pdbx_description
1 polymer ?
#
loop_
_entity_poly.entity_id
_entity_poly.type
_entity_poly.pdbx_seq_one_letter_code
_entity_poly.pdbx_strand_id
1 'polypeptide(L)'
;MSCAAPPPGLPHRRSRRRRDYAALRPADGAAYRDRVARTSSKTSPQKSGRLSGRFWKLLGASTVKDQVRSTDQVAKAVDFYSKAAELDDEQLSKAARLLELEDLADSADIPQFLAIAREAAERATGLRPFDVQLQGALRMLAGDVVEMATGEGKTLSGAIAAAGYALAGRNVHVITINDYLARRDAEWVGPLIEAMGLTVGWITADSTAA
;
A
#
# COMPACT_ATOMS: atom_id res chain seq x y z
N MET A 1 12.62 7.53 -4.30
CA MET A 1 13.34 6.30 -4.67
C MET A 1 13.74 6.40 -6.14
N SER A 2 14.99 6.08 -6.53
CA SER A 2 15.52 6.14 -7.91
C SER A 2 16.63 5.09 -8.09
N CYS A 3 16.83 4.52 -9.30
CA CYS A 3 17.08 3.09 -9.38
C CYS A 3 18.06 2.62 -10.48
N ALA A 4 19.21 2.00 -10.11
CA ALA A 4 20.26 1.48 -11.01
C ALA A 4 21.20 0.42 -10.31
N ALA A 5 22.02 -0.34 -11.06
CA ALA A 5 22.80 -1.52 -10.59
C ALA A 5 24.19 -1.24 -9.93
N PRO A 6 24.70 -2.02 -8.92
CA PRO A 6 25.95 -1.71 -8.18
C PRO A 6 27.08 -2.80 -8.20
N PRO A 7 28.34 -2.45 -7.82
CA PRO A 7 29.41 -3.38 -7.38
C PRO A 7 29.69 -3.32 -5.84
N PRO A 8 30.58 -4.16 -5.25
CA PRO A 8 30.32 -4.80 -3.95
C PRO A 8 31.09 -4.26 -2.70
N GLY A 9 30.42 -4.32 -1.53
CA GLY A 9 30.88 -5.13 -0.39
C GLY A 9 31.44 -4.47 0.90
N LEU A 10 31.01 -5.09 2.04
CA LEU A 10 31.59 -5.16 3.42
C LEU A 10 31.05 -4.20 4.52
N PRO A 11 31.18 -4.55 5.83
CA PRO A 11 30.57 -5.70 6.53
C PRO A 11 29.82 -5.31 7.84
N HIS A 12 29.02 -6.25 8.34
CA HIS A 12 28.11 -6.11 9.50
C HIS A 12 28.77 -5.96 10.88
N ARG A 13 28.10 -5.22 11.78
CA ARG A 13 28.29 -5.34 13.24
C ARG A 13 26.97 -5.49 14.00
N ARG A 14 26.93 -6.48 14.88
CA ARG A 14 25.76 -7.03 15.60
C ARG A 14 25.36 -6.25 16.88
N SER A 15 24.04 -6.30 17.13
CA SER A 15 23.33 -6.49 18.41
C SER A 15 23.31 -5.40 19.48
N ARG A 16 22.11 -5.08 19.98
CA ARG A 16 21.74 -5.24 21.42
C ARG A 16 20.25 -5.01 21.73
N ARG A 17 19.69 -6.02 22.41
CA ARG A 17 18.65 -6.08 23.45
C ARG A 17 17.23 -5.52 23.21
N ARG A 18 16.26 -6.45 23.20
CA ARG A 18 14.81 -6.26 23.36
C ARG A 18 14.46 -5.81 24.80
N ARG A 19 13.47 -4.93 24.95
CA ARG A 19 12.80 -4.61 26.23
C ARG A 19 11.37 -5.18 26.19
N ASP A 20 10.98 -5.85 27.27
CA ASP A 20 9.67 -6.50 27.43
C ASP A 20 8.61 -5.52 27.95
N TYR A 21 7.45 -5.49 27.28
CA TYR A 21 6.33 -4.55 27.53
C TYR A 21 5.20 -5.15 28.40
N ALA A 22 5.47 -6.19 29.18
CA ALA A 22 4.44 -6.95 29.89
C ALA A 22 3.85 -6.26 31.15
N ALA A 23 4.36 -5.08 31.55
CA ALA A 23 4.01 -4.43 32.82
C ALA A 23 2.96 -3.29 32.74
N LEU A 24 2.31 -3.08 31.59
CA LEU A 24 1.38 -1.95 31.37
C LEU A 24 -0.10 -2.35 31.20
N ARG A 25 -0.59 -3.37 31.93
CA ARG A 25 -2.03 -3.70 31.94
C ARG A 25 -2.73 -3.09 33.16
N PRO A 26 -3.68 -2.16 32.99
CA PRO A 26 -4.56 -1.75 34.08
C PRO A 26 -5.55 -2.88 34.39
N ALA A 27 -5.68 -3.22 35.67
CA ALA A 27 -6.80 -3.98 36.21
C ALA A 27 -8.07 -3.10 36.20
N ASP A 28 -9.23 -3.72 36.05
CA ASP A 28 -10.58 -3.16 36.29
C ASP A 28 -11.26 -2.40 35.14
N GLY A 29 -11.82 -3.17 34.20
CA GLY A 29 -12.70 -2.71 33.11
C GLY A 29 -14.09 -2.21 33.52
N ALA A 30 -14.42 -2.17 34.82
CA ALA A 30 -15.70 -1.67 35.31
C ALA A 30 -15.72 -0.13 35.41
N ALA A 31 -14.59 0.49 35.81
CA ALA A 31 -14.49 1.94 35.99
C ALA A 31 -14.48 2.74 34.67
N TYR A 32 -14.12 2.11 33.55
CA TYR A 32 -14.13 2.74 32.22
C TYR A 32 -15.56 2.86 31.66
N ARG A 33 -16.43 1.89 31.93
CA ARG A 33 -17.81 1.87 31.38
C ARG A 33 -18.71 2.95 31.99
N ASP A 34 -18.58 3.23 33.28
CA ASP A 34 -19.42 4.22 33.97
C ASP A 34 -19.10 5.68 33.59
N ARG A 35 -17.88 5.96 33.12
CA ARG A 35 -17.49 7.32 32.69
C ARG A 35 -18.03 7.67 31.29
N VAL A 36 -18.19 6.68 30.42
CA VAL A 36 -18.73 6.87 29.06
C VAL A 36 -20.26 7.02 29.10
N ALA A 37 -20.95 6.41 30.08
CA ALA A 37 -22.41 6.49 30.19
C ALA A 37 -22.97 7.86 30.63
N ARG A 38 -22.13 8.74 31.20
CA ARG A 38 -22.57 10.04 31.75
C ARG A 38 -22.38 11.25 30.84
N THR A 39 -21.93 11.07 29.60
CA THR A 39 -21.82 12.15 28.60
C THR A 39 -22.73 11.88 27.39
N SER A 40 -24.03 11.75 27.64
CA SER A 40 -25.05 11.88 26.60
C SER A 40 -26.07 12.92 27.04
N SER A 41 -25.67 14.19 26.96
CA SER A 41 -26.59 15.32 27.01
C SER A 41 -27.09 15.61 25.60
N LYS A 42 -28.41 15.43 25.45
CA LYS A 42 -29.29 15.83 24.36
C LYS A 42 -28.74 16.97 23.48
N THR A 43 -28.42 16.66 22.22
CA THR A 43 -28.32 17.66 21.15
C THR A 43 -29.57 17.53 20.28
N SER A 44 -30.36 18.60 20.22
CA SER A 44 -31.53 18.73 19.35
C SER A 44 -31.10 18.67 17.87
N PRO A 45 -31.91 18.09 16.96
CA PRO A 45 -31.57 18.09 15.55
C PRO A 45 -31.81 19.50 15.00
N GLN A 46 -30.75 20.28 14.82
CA GLN A 46 -30.82 21.48 14.00
C GLN A 46 -31.19 21.09 12.57
N LYS A 47 -32.16 21.79 12.00
CA LYS A 47 -32.58 21.68 10.60
C LYS A 47 -31.39 22.03 9.69
N SER A 48 -30.61 21.04 9.27
CA SER A 48 -29.59 21.24 8.25
C SER A 48 -30.29 21.53 6.92
N GLY A 49 -29.94 22.65 6.29
CA GLY A 49 -30.56 23.09 5.05
C GLY A 49 -30.41 22.02 3.95
N ARG A 50 -31.42 21.87 3.10
CA ARG A 50 -31.44 20.91 1.96
C ARG A 50 -30.20 20.99 1.06
N LEU A 51 -29.47 22.11 1.07
CA LEU A 51 -28.22 22.33 0.34
C LEU A 51 -27.02 21.62 0.98
N SER A 52 -26.89 21.60 2.31
CA SER A 52 -25.77 20.90 2.98
C SER A 52 -25.92 19.39 2.85
N GLY A 53 -27.13 18.86 2.99
CA GLY A 53 -27.41 17.43 2.82
C GLY A 53 -27.12 16.91 1.41
N ARG A 54 -27.36 17.71 0.36
CA ARG A 54 -27.05 17.31 -1.02
C ARG A 54 -25.56 17.34 -1.30
N PHE A 55 -24.84 18.34 -0.79
CA PHE A 55 -23.38 18.43 -0.89
C PHE A 55 -22.69 17.23 -0.22
N TRP A 56 -23.07 16.89 1.02
CA TRP A 56 -22.50 15.73 1.72
C TRP A 56 -22.88 14.39 1.08
N LYS A 57 -24.11 14.25 0.57
CA LYS A 57 -24.51 13.07 -0.21
C LYS A 57 -23.71 12.94 -1.50
N LEU A 58 -23.42 14.05 -2.18
CA LEU A 58 -22.62 14.05 -3.40
C LEU A 58 -21.16 13.65 -3.09
N LEU A 59 -20.56 14.23 -2.05
CA LEU A 59 -19.21 13.89 -1.61
C LEU A 59 -19.08 12.43 -1.15
N GLY A 60 -20.11 11.85 -0.51
CA GLY A 60 -20.08 10.46 -0.07
C GLY A 60 -20.46 9.44 -1.16
N ALA A 61 -21.27 9.83 -2.14
CA ALA A 61 -21.72 8.93 -3.20
C ALA A 61 -20.58 8.51 -4.14
N SER A 62 -19.62 9.39 -4.39
CA SER A 62 -18.41 9.05 -5.16
C SER A 62 -17.56 8.02 -4.42
N THR A 63 -17.34 8.19 -3.11
CA THR A 63 -16.52 7.28 -2.31
C THR A 63 -17.07 5.86 -2.30
N VAL A 64 -18.38 5.68 -2.12
CA VAL A 64 -19.01 4.35 -2.11
C VAL A 64 -18.90 3.67 -3.48
N LYS A 65 -19.17 4.41 -4.56
CA LYS A 65 -19.07 3.88 -5.93
C LYS A 65 -17.64 3.42 -6.24
N ASP A 66 -16.67 4.22 -5.85
CA ASP A 66 -15.25 3.98 -6.05
C ASP A 66 -14.72 2.81 -5.22
N GLN A 67 -15.23 2.66 -3.99
CA GLN A 67 -14.98 1.50 -3.16
C GLN A 67 -15.49 0.22 -3.82
N VAL A 68 -16.74 0.23 -4.31
CA VAL A 68 -17.33 -0.93 -5.01
C VAL A 68 -16.53 -1.29 -6.27
N ARG A 69 -16.17 -0.30 -7.09
CA ARG A 69 -15.36 -0.51 -8.30
C ARG A 69 -14.02 -1.15 -7.97
N SER A 70 -13.31 -0.61 -6.97
CA SER A 70 -12.00 -1.14 -6.59
C SER A 70 -12.08 -2.55 -6.02
N THR A 71 -13.09 -2.86 -5.20
CA THR A 71 -13.29 -4.24 -4.69
C THR A 71 -13.61 -5.23 -5.80
N ASP A 72 -14.37 -4.81 -6.81
CA ASP A 72 -14.70 -5.65 -7.98
C ASP A 72 -13.44 -5.99 -8.79
N GLN A 73 -12.55 -5.02 -9.02
CA GLN A 73 -11.27 -5.26 -9.69
C GLN A 73 -10.35 -6.21 -8.91
N VAL A 74 -10.29 -6.07 -7.58
CA VAL A 74 -9.54 -7.01 -6.72
C VAL A 74 -10.14 -8.41 -6.77
N ALA A 75 -11.47 -8.53 -6.81
CA ALA A 75 -12.14 -9.83 -6.94
C ALA A 75 -11.83 -10.49 -8.29
N LYS A 76 -11.79 -9.73 -9.39
CA LYS A 76 -11.40 -10.22 -10.72
C LYS A 76 -9.95 -10.70 -10.78
N ALA A 77 -9.06 -10.16 -9.95
CA ALA A 77 -7.67 -10.59 -9.90
C ALA A 77 -7.52 -12.08 -9.48
N VAL A 78 -8.50 -12.63 -8.77
CA VAL A 78 -8.51 -14.04 -8.33
C VAL A 78 -8.36 -15.00 -9.50
N ASP A 79 -8.99 -14.69 -10.64
CA ASP A 79 -8.96 -15.53 -11.85
C ASP A 79 -7.54 -15.67 -12.44
N PHE A 80 -6.63 -14.77 -12.06
CA PHE A 80 -5.25 -14.75 -12.55
C PHE A 80 -4.22 -15.26 -11.53
N TYR A 81 -4.62 -15.52 -10.27
CA TYR A 81 -3.66 -15.94 -9.22
C TYR A 81 -2.97 -17.27 -9.54
N SER A 82 -3.69 -18.28 -10.02
CA SER A 82 -3.08 -19.57 -10.39
C SER A 82 -2.07 -19.39 -11.53
N LYS A 83 -2.45 -18.61 -12.54
CA LYS A 83 -1.59 -18.35 -13.70
C LYS A 83 -0.33 -17.58 -13.31
N ALA A 84 -0.43 -16.60 -12.41
CA ALA A 84 0.73 -15.87 -11.90
C ALA A 84 1.69 -16.79 -11.12
N ALA A 85 1.15 -17.68 -10.28
CA ALA A 85 1.93 -18.63 -9.50
C ALA A 85 2.70 -19.65 -10.36
N GLU A 86 2.18 -19.98 -11.55
CA GLU A 86 2.83 -20.89 -12.50
C GLU A 86 4.03 -20.27 -13.24
N LEU A 87 4.13 -18.93 -13.29
CA LEU A 87 5.23 -18.25 -13.98
C LEU A 87 6.52 -18.38 -13.17
N ASP A 88 7.63 -18.67 -13.85
CA ASP A 88 8.96 -18.45 -13.24
C ASP A 88 9.26 -16.93 -13.12
N ASP A 89 10.38 -16.59 -12.48
CA ASP A 89 10.71 -15.18 -12.20
C ASP A 89 10.97 -14.35 -13.46
N GLU A 90 11.54 -14.94 -14.51
CA GLU A 90 11.77 -14.26 -15.79
C GLU A 90 10.44 -14.00 -16.51
N GLN A 91 9.58 -15.01 -16.53
CA GLN A 91 8.25 -14.95 -17.11
C GLN A 91 7.35 -13.95 -16.37
N LEU A 92 7.41 -13.91 -15.04
CA LEU A 92 6.66 -12.97 -14.21
C LEU A 92 7.10 -11.53 -14.49
N SER A 93 8.42 -11.29 -14.52
CA SER A 93 8.98 -9.97 -14.87
C SER A 93 8.58 -9.52 -16.28
N LYS A 94 8.58 -10.45 -17.24
CA LYS A 94 8.15 -10.16 -18.61
C LYS A 94 6.65 -9.90 -18.69
N ALA A 95 5.83 -10.69 -17.99
CA ALA A 95 4.39 -10.52 -17.93
C ALA A 95 4.02 -9.16 -17.34
N ALA A 96 4.70 -8.73 -16.27
CA ALA A 96 4.51 -7.41 -15.66
C ALA A 96 4.73 -6.27 -16.67
N ARG A 97 5.79 -6.37 -17.47
CA ARG A 97 6.18 -5.35 -18.48
C ARG A 97 5.32 -5.36 -19.75
N LEU A 98 4.49 -6.38 -19.95
CA LEU A 98 3.56 -6.47 -21.08
C LEU A 98 2.16 -5.94 -20.77
N LEU A 99 1.90 -5.52 -19.52
CA LEU A 99 0.62 -4.97 -19.11
C LEU A 99 0.44 -3.56 -19.69
N GLU A 100 -0.75 -3.29 -20.21
CA GLU A 100 -1.16 -1.96 -20.68
C GLU A 100 -1.83 -1.22 -19.52
N LEU A 101 -1.09 -0.31 -18.88
CA LEU A 101 -1.50 0.41 -17.65
C LEU A 101 -1.56 1.94 -17.82
N GLU A 102 -1.65 2.44 -19.04
CA GLU A 102 -1.63 3.88 -19.37
C GLU A 102 -2.73 4.66 -18.64
N ASP A 103 -3.91 4.05 -18.50
CA ASP A 103 -5.08 4.60 -17.80
C ASP A 103 -5.08 4.29 -16.29
N LEU A 104 -3.95 3.80 -15.75
CA LEU A 104 -3.76 3.47 -14.34
C LEU A 104 -4.86 2.55 -13.80
N ALA A 105 -5.54 2.95 -12.72
CA ALA A 105 -6.60 2.19 -12.05
C ALA A 105 -7.80 1.83 -12.95
N ASP A 106 -7.92 2.48 -14.10
CA ASP A 106 -9.01 2.27 -15.05
C ASP A 106 -8.63 1.34 -16.21
N SER A 107 -7.35 0.92 -16.28
CA SER A 107 -6.82 0.05 -17.33
C SER A 107 -7.44 -1.35 -17.27
N ALA A 108 -7.58 -1.98 -18.44
CA ALA A 108 -8.16 -3.33 -18.55
C ALA A 108 -7.32 -4.40 -17.84
N ASP A 109 -6.00 -4.19 -17.77
CA ASP A 109 -5.03 -5.14 -17.21
C ASP A 109 -4.85 -5.04 -15.70
N ILE A 110 -5.64 -4.22 -14.99
CA ILE A 110 -5.56 -4.10 -13.52
C ILE A 110 -5.69 -5.45 -12.79
N PRO A 111 -6.64 -6.35 -13.12
CA PRO A 111 -6.71 -7.66 -12.46
C PRO A 111 -5.42 -8.48 -12.61
N GLN A 112 -4.81 -8.49 -13.80
CA GLN A 112 -3.56 -9.17 -14.10
C GLN A 112 -2.39 -8.54 -13.34
N PHE A 113 -2.32 -7.21 -13.32
CA PHE A 113 -1.35 -6.45 -12.53
C PHE A 113 -1.42 -6.82 -11.05
N LEU A 114 -2.62 -6.83 -10.47
CA LEU A 114 -2.84 -7.14 -9.05
C LEU A 114 -2.43 -8.59 -8.72
N ALA A 115 -2.67 -9.54 -9.62
CA ALA A 115 -2.22 -10.92 -9.47
C ALA A 115 -0.70 -11.05 -9.51
N ILE A 116 -0.06 -10.42 -10.50
CA ILE A 116 1.41 -10.41 -10.64
C ILE A 116 2.07 -9.74 -9.43
N ALA A 117 1.55 -8.59 -8.99
CA ALA A 117 2.09 -7.87 -7.85
C ALA A 117 1.93 -8.66 -6.54
N ARG A 118 0.82 -9.40 -6.37
CA ARG A 118 0.62 -10.31 -5.23
C ARG A 118 1.65 -11.42 -5.23
N GLU A 119 1.85 -12.08 -6.37
CA GLU A 119 2.81 -13.18 -6.51
C GLU A 119 4.25 -12.68 -6.29
N ALA A 120 4.62 -11.56 -6.91
CA ALA A 120 5.93 -10.93 -6.73
C ALA A 120 6.20 -10.60 -5.26
N ALA A 121 5.21 -10.03 -4.57
CA ALA A 121 5.32 -9.69 -3.15
C ALA A 121 5.52 -10.93 -2.26
N GLU A 122 4.75 -11.99 -2.52
CA GLU A 122 4.84 -13.25 -1.76
C GLU A 122 6.22 -13.88 -1.92
N ARG A 123 6.76 -13.95 -3.15
CA ARG A 123 8.12 -14.46 -3.41
C ARG A 123 9.20 -13.60 -2.79
N ALA A 124 9.12 -12.29 -2.98
CA ALA A 124 10.18 -11.36 -2.59
C ALA A 124 10.25 -11.10 -1.09
N THR A 125 9.11 -11.04 -0.42
CA THR A 125 9.02 -10.61 0.99
C THR A 125 8.53 -11.70 1.93
N GLY A 126 8.02 -12.82 1.41
CA GLY A 126 7.33 -13.85 2.19
C GLY A 126 5.95 -13.42 2.69
N LEU A 127 5.48 -12.22 2.31
CA LEU A 127 4.19 -11.69 2.69
C LEU A 127 3.28 -11.67 1.47
N ARG A 128 2.21 -12.47 1.51
CA ARG A 128 1.15 -12.44 0.52
C ARG A 128 0.22 -11.25 0.79
N PRO A 129 0.13 -10.24 -0.11
CA PRO A 129 -0.77 -9.12 0.10
C PRO A 129 -2.22 -9.55 0.31
N PHE A 130 -2.90 -8.91 1.27
CA PHE A 130 -4.34 -9.07 1.48
C PHE A 130 -5.14 -8.26 0.45
N ASP A 131 -6.41 -8.62 0.28
CA ASP A 131 -7.31 -7.94 -0.67
C ASP A 131 -7.47 -6.45 -0.34
N VAL A 132 -7.50 -6.09 0.94
CA VAL A 132 -7.56 -4.69 1.40
C VAL A 132 -6.30 -3.90 1.04
N GLN A 133 -5.13 -4.57 0.98
CA GLN A 133 -3.87 -3.93 0.59
C GLN A 133 -3.83 -3.70 -0.93
N LEU A 134 -4.29 -4.68 -1.71
CA LEU A 134 -4.46 -4.52 -3.15
C LEU A 134 -5.48 -3.42 -3.50
N GLN A 135 -6.58 -3.36 -2.75
CA GLN A 135 -7.56 -2.28 -2.89
C GLN A 135 -6.93 -0.92 -2.57
N GLY A 136 -6.16 -0.82 -1.48
CA GLY A 136 -5.42 0.39 -1.15
C GLY A 136 -4.46 0.82 -2.26
N ALA A 137 -3.71 -0.13 -2.84
CA ALA A 137 -2.83 0.13 -3.96
C ALA A 137 -3.59 0.64 -5.20
N LEU A 138 -4.73 0.01 -5.51
CA LEU A 138 -5.58 0.42 -6.63
C LEU A 138 -6.18 1.82 -6.43
N ARG A 139 -6.61 2.16 -5.21
CA ARG A 139 -7.10 3.52 -4.91
C ARG A 139 -5.98 4.56 -5.00
N MET A 140 -4.76 4.24 -4.58
CA MET A 140 -3.59 5.11 -4.82
C MET A 140 -3.30 5.30 -6.31
N LEU A 141 -3.46 4.27 -7.14
CA LEU A 141 -3.38 4.38 -8.61
C LEU A 141 -4.48 5.26 -9.21
N ALA A 142 -5.64 5.35 -8.55
CA ALA A 142 -6.72 6.25 -8.93
C ALA A 142 -6.48 7.71 -8.48
N GLY A 143 -5.37 7.98 -7.77
CA GLY A 143 -5.02 9.31 -7.27
C GLY A 143 -5.56 9.65 -5.88
N ASP A 144 -6.11 8.67 -5.14
CA ASP A 144 -6.65 8.89 -3.81
C ASP A 144 -5.57 8.92 -2.72
N VAL A 145 -5.91 9.62 -1.62
CA VAL A 145 -5.27 9.42 -0.32
C VAL A 145 -6.00 8.31 0.42
N VAL A 146 -5.29 7.22 0.71
CA VAL A 146 -5.87 6.04 1.37
C VAL A 146 -5.55 6.07 2.86
N GLU A 147 -6.60 5.98 3.68
CA GLU A 147 -6.46 5.74 5.11
C GLU A 147 -6.32 4.25 5.37
N MET A 148 -5.23 3.87 6.04
CA MET A 148 -5.00 2.51 6.56
C MET A 148 -4.57 2.64 8.02
N ALA A 149 -4.91 1.67 8.86
CA ALA A 149 -4.41 1.63 10.23
C ALA A 149 -2.94 1.17 10.28
N THR A 150 -2.28 1.40 11.42
CA THR A 150 -0.92 0.87 11.64
C THR A 150 -0.97 -0.65 11.75
N GLY A 151 -0.07 -1.32 11.03
CA GLY A 151 -0.04 -2.79 10.96
C GLY A 151 -0.76 -3.38 9.75
N GLU A 152 -1.54 -2.59 9.00
CA GLU A 152 -2.25 -3.06 7.79
C GLU A 152 -1.37 -3.15 6.54
N GLY A 153 -0.07 -2.84 6.63
CA GLY A 153 0.87 -2.96 5.51
C GLY A 153 0.81 -1.79 4.50
N LYS A 154 0.80 -0.55 5.01
CA LYS A 154 0.93 0.68 4.20
C LYS A 154 2.09 0.66 3.23
N THR A 155 3.27 0.24 3.70
CA THR A 155 4.49 0.20 2.88
C THR A 155 4.32 -0.77 1.71
N LEU A 156 3.77 -1.97 1.95
CA LEU A 156 3.56 -2.96 0.90
C LEU A 156 2.53 -2.49 -0.14
N SER A 157 1.41 -1.92 0.33
CA SER A 157 0.37 -1.37 -0.55
C SER A 157 0.89 -0.20 -1.39
N GLY A 158 1.68 0.69 -0.78
CA GLY A 158 2.32 1.80 -1.47
C GLY A 158 3.37 1.36 -2.48
N ALA A 159 4.13 0.29 -2.18
CA ALA A 159 5.09 -0.29 -3.12
C ALA A 159 4.39 -0.88 -4.35
N ILE A 160 3.27 -1.59 -4.16
CA ILE A 160 2.45 -2.09 -5.27
C ILE A 160 1.92 -0.93 -6.11
N ALA A 161 1.36 0.11 -5.49
CA ALA A 161 0.92 1.30 -6.23
C ALA A 161 2.06 1.96 -7.02
N ALA A 162 3.26 2.08 -6.42
CA ALA A 162 4.43 2.62 -7.08
C ALA A 162 4.85 1.78 -8.30
N ALA A 163 4.79 0.45 -8.20
CA ALA A 163 5.04 -0.42 -9.34
C ALA A 163 4.04 -0.20 -10.47
N GLY A 164 2.74 -0.09 -10.16
CA GLY A 164 1.71 0.17 -11.18
C GLY A 164 1.93 1.50 -11.91
N TYR A 165 2.27 2.57 -11.19
CA TYR A 165 2.62 3.85 -11.80
C TYR A 165 3.88 3.75 -12.67
N ALA A 166 4.90 3.01 -12.23
CA ALA A 166 6.14 2.84 -12.97
C ALA A 166 5.98 1.98 -14.23
N LEU A 167 5.19 0.91 -14.17
CA LEU A 167 4.81 0.09 -15.32
C LEU A 167 3.99 0.89 -16.35
N ALA A 168 3.20 1.87 -15.90
CA ALA A 168 2.53 2.85 -16.77
C ALA A 168 3.49 3.92 -17.36
N GLY A 169 4.81 3.72 -17.27
CA GLY A 169 5.82 4.61 -17.86
C GLY A 169 6.11 5.88 -17.06
N ARG A 170 5.71 5.96 -15.78
CA ARG A 170 5.91 7.15 -14.96
C ARG A 170 7.12 7.00 -14.03
N ASN A 171 7.75 8.13 -13.72
CA ASN A 171 8.75 8.19 -12.64
C ASN A 171 8.04 8.39 -11.30
N VAL A 172 8.35 7.56 -10.30
CA VAL A 172 7.60 7.53 -9.02
C VAL A 172 8.49 7.94 -7.85
N HIS A 173 8.06 8.97 -7.13
CA HIS A 173 8.71 9.40 -5.89
C HIS A 173 7.86 9.04 -4.67
N VAL A 174 8.27 8.01 -3.94
CA VAL A 174 7.71 7.69 -2.62
C VAL A 174 8.36 8.59 -1.57
N ILE A 175 7.56 9.41 -0.90
CA ILE A 175 8.01 10.36 0.13
C ILE A 175 7.84 9.75 1.51
N THR A 176 8.92 9.74 2.29
CA THR A 176 8.92 9.31 3.69
C THR A 176 9.26 10.49 4.60
N ILE A 177 9.03 10.35 5.91
CA ILE A 177 9.29 11.42 6.88
C ILE A 177 10.77 11.52 7.27
N ASN A 178 11.59 10.51 6.98
CA ASN A 178 13.03 10.53 7.27
C ASN A 178 13.83 9.53 6.44
N ASP A 179 15.13 9.77 6.41
CA ASP A 179 16.18 9.00 5.73
C ASP A 179 16.19 7.51 6.11
N TYR A 180 15.98 7.21 7.39
CA TYR A 180 15.95 5.83 7.88
C TYR A 180 14.80 5.05 7.21
N LEU A 181 13.60 5.63 7.17
CA LEU A 181 12.43 5.02 6.54
C LEU A 181 12.59 4.95 5.03
N ALA A 182 13.17 5.97 4.39
CA ALA A 182 13.44 5.95 2.96
C ALA A 182 14.31 4.76 2.56
N ARG A 183 15.44 4.60 3.26
CA ARG A 183 16.37 3.49 3.03
C ARG A 183 15.76 2.13 3.38
N ARG A 184 15.17 2.00 4.57
CA ARG A 184 14.57 0.75 5.04
C ARG A 184 13.50 0.26 4.07
N ASP A 185 12.59 1.14 3.67
CA ASP A 185 11.47 0.74 2.80
C ASP A 185 11.99 0.38 1.42
N ALA A 186 12.97 1.12 0.90
CA ALA A 186 13.61 0.78 -0.37
C ALA A 186 14.34 -0.55 -0.38
N GLU A 187 15.09 -0.87 0.67
CA GLU A 187 15.77 -2.15 0.80
C GLU A 187 14.77 -3.29 1.04
N TRP A 188 13.66 -3.03 1.74
CA TRP A 188 12.67 -4.07 2.07
C TRP A 188 11.74 -4.42 0.91
N VAL A 189 11.11 -3.42 0.26
CA VAL A 189 10.20 -3.65 -0.86
C VAL A 189 10.89 -3.60 -2.23
N GLY A 190 12.18 -3.27 -2.27
CA GLY A 190 12.99 -3.26 -3.49
C GLY A 190 12.92 -4.57 -4.28
N PRO A 191 13.13 -5.74 -3.66
CA PRO A 191 13.04 -7.02 -4.35
C PRO A 191 11.68 -7.29 -5.01
N LEU A 192 10.58 -6.79 -4.44
CA LEU A 192 9.24 -6.86 -5.05
C LEU A 192 9.17 -6.02 -6.34
N ILE A 193 9.73 -4.82 -6.32
CA ILE A 193 9.76 -3.91 -7.48
C ILE A 193 10.63 -4.52 -8.58
N GLU A 194 11.80 -5.05 -8.20
CA GLU A 194 12.76 -5.70 -9.10
C GLU A 194 12.20 -6.97 -9.75
N ALA A 195 11.41 -7.76 -9.02
CA ALA A 195 10.73 -8.93 -9.58
C ALA A 195 9.78 -8.58 -10.74
N MET A 196 9.24 -7.35 -10.76
CA MET A 196 8.43 -6.85 -11.89
C MET A 196 9.25 -6.20 -13.01
N GLY A 197 10.59 -6.34 -12.98
CA GLY A 197 11.49 -5.79 -14.00
C GLY A 197 11.68 -4.27 -13.91
N LEU A 198 11.30 -3.68 -12.78
CA LEU A 198 11.57 -2.28 -12.47
C LEU A 198 12.85 -2.20 -11.65
N THR A 199 13.35 -0.98 -11.45
CA THR A 199 14.49 -0.75 -10.59
C THR A 199 14.01 -0.02 -9.32
N VAL A 200 14.75 -0.14 -8.21
CA VAL A 200 14.56 0.65 -6.98
C VAL A 200 15.86 1.38 -6.53
N GLY A 201 15.77 2.45 -5.74
CA GLY A 201 16.89 2.97 -4.93
C GLY A 201 16.46 4.18 -4.11
N TRP A 202 17.29 4.82 -3.30
CA TRP A 202 16.85 5.77 -2.27
C TRP A 202 17.78 6.98 -2.13
N ILE A 203 17.28 8.06 -1.52
CA ILE A 203 18.01 9.31 -1.31
C ILE A 203 17.98 9.65 0.18
N THR A 204 19.12 10.07 0.71
CA THR A 204 19.31 10.61 2.06
C THR A 204 20.00 11.97 2.00
N ALA A 205 20.08 12.66 3.12
CA ALA A 205 20.78 13.94 3.23
C ALA A 205 22.26 13.87 2.76
N ASP A 206 22.91 12.72 2.91
CA ASP A 206 24.31 12.50 2.51
C ASP A 206 24.48 12.01 1.05
N SER A 207 23.39 11.82 0.32
CA SER A 207 23.47 11.36 -1.08
C SER A 207 24.07 12.45 -1.98
N THR A 208 24.97 12.05 -2.87
CA THR A 208 25.57 12.94 -3.88
C THR A 208 25.03 12.62 -5.27
N ALA A 209 25.14 13.58 -6.20
CA ALA A 209 24.82 13.31 -7.60
C ALA A 209 25.82 12.30 -8.17
N ALA A 210 25.30 11.29 -8.88
CA ALA A 210 26.10 10.30 -9.60
C ALA A 210 26.76 10.91 -10.84
#